data_AF-A0A060CAK6-F1
#
_entry.id   AF-A0A060CAK6-F1
#
_cell.length_a   1.000
_cell.length_b   1.000
_cell.length_c   1.000
_cell.angle_alpha   90.00
_cell.angle_beta   90.00
_cell.angle_gamma   90.00
#
_symmetry.space_group_name_H-M   'P 1'
#
loop_
_entity.id
_entity.type
_entity.pdbx_description
1 polymer ?
#
loop_
_entity_poly.entity_id
_entity_poly.type
_entity_poly.pdbx_seq_one_letter_code
_entity_poly.pdbx_strand_id
1 'polypeptide(L)'
;QWAADSPQVAEAEREVLERRRKHLIIRVDRADLSKNVLRGFTAFDTFLTQHPEFREEVTFIAHLQPSRQDVPEYAEYLERIEALVAVVNHRHGTTDWMPIDLKIYENFPEAVARYKHYDLLMVNSIFDGMNLVAKEAPAVNLRDGVLMLSENTGSHRSSGTT
;
A
#
# COMPACT_ATOMS: atom_id res chain seq x y z
N GLN A 1 -13.65 17.36 15.02
CA GLN A 1 -12.23 17.30 14.64
C GLN A 1 -12.12 16.19 13.61
N TRP A 2 -11.66 16.49 12.39
CA TRP A 2 -11.56 15.48 11.33
C TRP A 2 -10.65 14.35 11.83
N ALA A 3 -10.99 13.09 11.57
CA ALA A 3 -10.18 11.95 12.01
C ALA A 3 -8.70 12.07 11.58
N ALA A 4 -8.43 12.75 10.46
CA ALA A 4 -7.10 13.04 9.91
C ALA A 4 -6.23 14.01 10.74
N ASP A 5 -6.83 14.77 11.67
CA ASP A 5 -6.14 15.73 12.54
C ASP A 5 -6.07 15.25 14.00
N SER A 6 -6.31 13.96 14.23
CA SER A 6 -6.23 13.38 15.58
C SER A 6 -4.77 13.24 16.04
N PRO A 7 -4.49 13.34 17.36
CA PRO A 7 -3.14 13.13 17.90
C PRO A 7 -2.52 11.79 17.50
N GLN A 8 -3.33 10.74 17.37
CA GLN A 8 -2.89 9.42 16.94
C GLN A 8 -2.39 9.41 15.49
N VAL A 9 -3.06 10.14 14.59
CA VAL A 9 -2.60 10.31 13.21
C VAL A 9 -1.29 11.11 13.19
N ALA A 10 -1.22 12.22 13.93
CA ALA A 10 -0.01 13.05 14.00
C ALA A 10 1.22 12.29 14.55
N GLU A 11 1.01 11.36 15.48
CA GLU A 11 2.07 10.46 15.96
C GLU A 11 2.50 9.48 14.85
N ALA A 12 1.54 8.80 14.21
CA ALA A 12 1.81 7.85 13.13
C ALA A 12 2.48 8.49 11.90
N GLU A 13 2.22 9.77 11.62
CA GLU A 13 2.90 10.50 10.55
C GLU A 13 4.42 10.54 10.72
N ARG A 14 4.93 10.55 11.96
CA ARG A 14 6.38 10.56 12.21
C ARG A 14 7.04 9.31 11.67
N GLU A 15 6.46 8.14 11.93
CA GLU A 15 6.97 6.86 11.40
C GLU A 15 6.97 6.86 9.86
N VAL A 16 5.90 7.37 9.24
CA VAL A 16 5.82 7.47 7.77
C VAL A 16 6.92 8.37 7.22
N LEU A 17 7.15 9.53 7.85
CA LEU A 17 8.17 10.50 7.40
C LEU A 17 9.60 10.00 7.63
N GLU A 18 9.86 9.25 8.71
CA GLU A 18 11.16 8.63 8.98
C GLU A 18 11.50 7.54 7.96
N ARG A 19 10.50 6.76 7.53
CA ARG A 19 10.67 5.68 6.55
C ARG A 19 10.64 6.17 5.10
N ARG A 20 10.08 7.35 4.86
CA ARG A 20 9.88 7.91 3.53
C ARG A 20 11.24 8.26 2.89
N ARG A 21 11.44 7.79 1.65
CA ARG A 21 12.51 8.25 0.75
C ARG A 21 11.99 9.35 -0.16
N LYS A 22 12.71 9.65 -1.24
CA LYS A 22 12.26 10.63 -2.24
C LYS A 22 10.84 10.32 -2.74
N HIS A 23 10.57 9.05 -2.99
CA HIS A 23 9.28 8.54 -3.42
C HIS A 23 8.67 7.58 -2.39
N LEU A 24 7.38 7.75 -2.09
CA LEU A 24 6.60 6.86 -1.24
C LEU A 24 5.47 6.22 -2.06
N ILE A 25 5.56 4.90 -2.21
CA ILE A 25 4.46 4.07 -2.67
C ILE A 25 3.74 3.54 -1.44
N ILE A 26 2.40 3.59 -1.44
CA ILE A 26 1.61 2.92 -0.42
C ILE A 26 0.64 1.93 -1.03
N ARG A 27 0.30 0.92 -0.24
CA ARG A 27 -0.92 0.13 -0.38
C ARG A 27 -1.54 -0.03 1.00
N VAL A 28 -2.85 0.17 1.07
CA VAL A 28 -3.63 -0.09 2.27
C VAL A 28 -4.87 -0.86 1.85
N ASP A 29 -4.88 -2.16 2.12
CA ASP A 29 -5.97 -3.05 1.75
C ASP A 29 -6.03 -4.25 2.71
N ARG A 30 -6.95 -5.18 2.47
CA ARG A 30 -6.99 -6.44 3.19
C ARG A 30 -6.05 -7.45 2.53
N ALA A 31 -5.45 -8.33 3.33
CA ALA A 31 -4.76 -9.54 2.88
C ALA A 31 -5.78 -10.56 2.33
N ASP A 32 -6.39 -10.21 1.20
CA ASP A 32 -7.47 -10.94 0.56
C ASP A 32 -7.04 -11.32 -0.87
N LEU A 33 -7.40 -12.53 -1.30
CA LEU A 33 -7.02 -13.09 -2.59
C LEU A 33 -7.44 -12.20 -3.77
N SER A 34 -8.52 -11.43 -3.64
CA SER A 34 -9.01 -10.51 -4.66
C SER A 34 -8.16 -9.24 -4.83
N LYS A 35 -7.33 -8.89 -3.83
CA LYS A 35 -6.54 -7.64 -3.79
C LYS A 35 -5.21 -7.73 -4.52
N ASN A 36 -4.89 -8.88 -5.13
CA ASN A 36 -3.75 -9.05 -6.02
C ASN A 36 -2.41 -8.66 -5.37
N VAL A 37 -2.29 -8.90 -4.06
CA VAL A 37 -1.21 -8.40 -3.22
C VAL A 37 0.15 -8.84 -3.74
N LEU A 38 0.30 -10.15 -3.96
CA LEU A 38 1.52 -10.76 -4.48
C LEU A 38 1.99 -10.13 -5.79
N ARG A 39 1.09 -9.90 -6.75
CA ARG A 39 1.45 -9.29 -8.04
C ARG A 39 1.92 -7.85 -7.89
N GLY A 40 1.37 -7.11 -6.92
CA GLY A 40 1.85 -5.76 -6.61
C GLY A 40 3.31 -5.76 -6.16
N PHE A 41 3.69 -6.70 -5.29
CA PHE A 41 5.09 -6.84 -4.86
C PHE A 41 6.01 -7.38 -5.95
N THR A 42 5.55 -8.33 -6.77
CA THR A 42 6.31 -8.80 -7.94
C THR A 42 6.54 -7.68 -8.97
N ALA A 43 5.55 -6.81 -9.17
CA ALA A 43 5.71 -5.65 -10.04
C ALA A 43 6.73 -4.65 -9.48
N PHE A 44 6.72 -4.42 -8.16
CA PHE A 44 7.70 -3.56 -7.51
C PHE A 44 9.13 -4.13 -7.57
N ASP A 45 9.29 -5.44 -7.38
CA ASP A 45 10.56 -6.16 -7.56
C ASP A 45 11.10 -6.01 -8.99
N THR A 46 10.20 -6.16 -9.97
CA THR A 46 10.54 -5.98 -11.40
C THR A 46 10.95 -4.53 -11.66
N PHE A 47 10.21 -3.56 -11.13
CA PHE A 47 10.52 -2.14 -11.24
C PHE A 47 11.92 -1.82 -10.71
N LEU A 48 12.28 -2.25 -9.49
CA LEU A 48 13.62 -2.02 -8.93
C LEU A 48 14.74 -2.75 -9.68
N THR A 49 14.41 -3.82 -10.40
CA THR A 49 15.36 -4.55 -11.25
C THR A 49 15.59 -3.82 -12.58
N GLN A 50 14.53 -3.28 -13.18
CA GLN A 50 14.58 -2.59 -14.47
C GLN A 50 15.04 -1.14 -14.34
N HIS A 51 14.78 -0.53 -13.20
CA HIS A 51 15.07 0.87 -12.90
C HIS A 51 15.91 1.01 -11.62
N PRO A 52 17.20 0.57 -11.67
CA PRO A 52 18.08 0.63 -10.51
C PRO A 52 18.31 2.05 -9.98
N GLU A 53 18.04 3.09 -10.79
CA GLU A 53 18.08 4.50 -10.39
C GLU A 53 17.09 4.86 -9.27
N PHE A 54 16.09 4.02 -9.00
CA PHE A 54 15.15 4.20 -7.88
C PHE A 54 15.55 3.46 -6.61
N ARG A 55 16.65 2.69 -6.61
CA ARG A 55 17.14 2.04 -5.39
C ARG A 55 17.50 3.10 -4.36
N GLU A 56 17.12 2.87 -3.11
CA GLU A 56 17.27 3.82 -1.98
C GLU A 56 16.51 5.15 -2.13
N GLU A 57 15.89 5.41 -3.28
CA GLU A 57 15.06 6.59 -3.55
C GLU A 57 13.57 6.34 -3.30
N VAL A 58 13.14 5.07 -3.25
CA VAL A 58 11.73 4.69 -3.05
C VAL A 58 11.54 3.83 -1.80
N THR A 59 10.46 4.10 -1.06
CA THR A 59 9.93 3.18 -0.03
C THR A 59 8.55 2.73 -0.45
N PHE A 60 8.25 1.44 -0.27
CA PHE A 60 6.91 0.90 -0.43
C PHE A 60 6.35 0.48 0.93
N ILE A 61 5.40 1.24 1.48
CA ILE A 61 4.69 0.85 2.70
C ILE A 61 3.44 0.03 2.34
N ALA A 62 3.36 -1.19 2.86
CA ALA A 62 2.22 -2.08 2.70
C ALA A 62 1.53 -2.32 4.04
N HIS A 63 0.38 -1.69 4.24
CA HIS A 63 -0.44 -1.89 5.43
C HIS A 63 -1.61 -2.81 5.10
N LEU A 64 -1.49 -4.07 5.49
CA LEU A 64 -2.45 -5.11 5.20
C LEU A 64 -3.26 -5.46 6.44
N GLN A 65 -4.58 -5.43 6.31
CA GLN A 65 -5.47 -5.95 7.35
C GLN A 65 -5.64 -7.47 7.17
N PRO A 66 -5.39 -8.30 8.19
CA PRO A 66 -5.66 -9.74 8.11
C PRO A 66 -7.10 -10.03 7.70
N SER A 67 -7.32 -11.08 6.93
CA SER A 67 -8.65 -11.49 6.50
C SER A 67 -8.85 -12.98 6.69
N ARG A 68 -10.00 -13.38 7.26
CA ARG A 68 -10.45 -14.79 7.38
C ARG A 68 -9.35 -15.74 7.85
N GLN A 69 -8.73 -15.41 8.98
CA GLN A 69 -7.58 -16.18 9.50
C GLN A 69 -7.94 -17.62 9.92
N ASP A 70 -9.23 -17.91 10.04
CA ASP A 70 -9.80 -19.24 10.26
C ASP A 70 -9.87 -20.09 8.99
N VAL A 71 -9.62 -19.51 7.81
CA VAL A 71 -9.66 -20.17 6.51
C VAL A 71 -8.23 -20.46 6.04
N PRO A 72 -7.83 -21.74 5.86
CA PRO A 72 -6.46 -22.12 5.52
C PRO A 72 -5.88 -21.38 4.31
N GLU A 73 -6.67 -21.19 3.26
CA GLU A 73 -6.22 -20.51 2.04
C GLU A 73 -5.82 -19.05 2.26
N TYR A 74 -6.40 -18.38 3.26
CA TYR A 74 -6.04 -17.00 3.62
C TYR A 74 -4.78 -16.96 4.50
N ALA A 75 -4.61 -17.94 5.39
CA ALA A 75 -3.37 -18.10 6.15
C ALA A 75 -2.17 -18.36 5.22
N GLU A 76 -2.32 -19.32 4.30
CA GLU A 76 -1.29 -19.61 3.27
C GLU A 76 -1.01 -18.38 2.39
N TYR A 77 -2.03 -17.60 2.06
CA TYR A 77 -1.83 -16.37 1.28
C TYR A 77 -0.99 -15.34 2.03
N LEU A 78 -1.22 -15.18 3.34
CA LEU A 78 -0.45 -14.29 4.18
C LEU A 78 1.02 -14.74 4.28
N GLU A 79 1.27 -16.02 4.51
CA GLU A 79 2.63 -16.59 4.51
C GLU A 79 3.35 -16.33 3.19
N ARG A 80 2.65 -16.49 2.06
CA ARG A 80 3.21 -16.19 0.74
C ARG A 80 3.54 -14.70 0.56
N ILE A 81 2.74 -13.81 1.13
CA ILE A 81 3.02 -12.36 1.13
C ILE A 81 4.30 -12.08 1.90
N GLU A 82 4.40 -12.57 3.13
CA GLU A 82 5.58 -12.37 3.99
C GLU A 82 6.84 -12.92 3.33
N ALA A 83 6.78 -14.15 2.80
CA ALA A 83 7.90 -14.78 2.10
C ALA A 83 8.35 -13.98 0.87
N LEU A 84 7.40 -13.49 0.05
CA LEU A 84 7.74 -12.67 -1.11
C LEU A 84 8.38 -11.34 -0.70
N VAL A 85 7.83 -10.66 0.31
CA VAL A 85 8.41 -9.41 0.82
C VAL A 85 9.82 -9.64 1.33
N ALA A 86 10.06 -10.72 2.09
CA ALA A 86 11.40 -11.07 2.56
C ALA A 86 12.38 -11.29 1.39
N VAL A 87 11.96 -11.98 0.33
CA VAL A 87 12.79 -12.17 -0.88
C VAL A 87 13.12 -10.83 -1.56
N VAL A 88 12.14 -9.95 -1.74
CA VAL A 88 12.35 -8.65 -2.40
C VAL A 88 13.25 -7.75 -1.55
N ASN A 89 13.00 -7.68 -0.24
CA ASN A 89 13.83 -6.91 0.68
C ASN A 89 15.26 -7.44 0.76
N HIS A 90 15.46 -8.76 0.77
CA HIS A 90 16.81 -9.34 0.74
C HIS A 90 17.55 -9.04 -0.57
N ARG A 91 16.84 -9.07 -1.71
CA ARG A 91 17.44 -8.84 -3.02
C ARG A 91 17.88 -7.39 -3.24
N HIS A 92 17.05 -6.43 -2.81
CA HIS A 92 17.27 -5.01 -3.13
C HIS A 92 17.70 -4.16 -1.94
N GLY A 93 17.38 -4.58 -0.72
CA GLY A 93 17.67 -3.80 0.49
C GLY A 93 19.14 -3.69 0.81
N THR A 94 19.46 -2.66 1.60
CA THR A 94 20.79 -2.39 2.16
C THR A 94 20.68 -2.37 3.68
N THR A 95 21.80 -2.13 4.37
CA THR A 95 21.80 -1.96 5.83
C THR A 95 20.89 -0.82 6.27
N ASP A 96 20.80 0.25 5.48
CA ASP A 96 20.07 1.47 5.84
C ASP A 96 18.72 1.59 5.14
N TRP A 97 18.42 0.71 4.17
CA TRP A 97 17.20 0.80 3.36
C TRP A 97 16.50 -0.55 3.21
N MET A 98 15.23 -0.57 3.61
CA MET A 98 14.31 -1.67 3.39
C MET A 98 13.28 -1.25 2.33
N PRO A 99 13.29 -1.83 1.12
CA PRO A 99 12.43 -1.40 0.02
C PRO A 99 10.93 -1.49 0.33
N ILE A 100 10.51 -2.55 1.04
CA ILE A 100 9.12 -2.77 1.43
C ILE A 100 9.01 -2.79 2.97
N ASP A 101 8.19 -1.89 3.52
CA ASP A 101 7.77 -1.90 4.92
C ASP A 101 6.38 -2.55 5.04
N LEU A 102 6.36 -3.83 5.45
CA LEU A 102 5.14 -4.63 5.56
C LEU A 102 4.59 -4.57 6.99
N LYS A 103 3.34 -4.15 7.12
CA LYS A 103 2.58 -4.03 8.37
C LYS A 103 1.30 -4.86 8.26
N ILE A 104 1.16 -5.88 9.10
CA ILE A 104 -0.01 -6.79 9.08
C ILE A 104 -0.80 -6.66 10.38
N TYR A 105 -1.71 -5.70 10.44
CA TYR A 105 -2.63 -5.46 11.55
C TYR A 105 -3.65 -4.39 11.18
N GLU A 106 -4.73 -4.29 11.94
CA GLU A 106 -5.72 -3.22 11.78
C GLU A 106 -5.34 -1.99 12.62
N ASN A 107 -5.13 -0.85 11.97
CA ASN A 107 -4.95 0.44 12.65
C ASN A 107 -5.37 1.59 11.73
N PHE A 108 -6.56 2.14 11.97
CA PHE A 108 -7.12 3.21 11.13
C PHE A 108 -6.31 4.53 11.19
N PRO A 109 -5.92 5.06 12.37
CA PRO A 109 -5.06 6.25 12.43
C PRO A 109 -3.79 6.15 11.61
N GLU A 110 -3.08 5.02 11.65
CA GLU A 110 -1.85 4.89 10.86
C GLU A 110 -2.13 4.75 9.36
N ALA A 111 -3.23 4.12 8.96
CA ALA A 111 -3.65 4.10 7.55
C ALA A 111 -3.87 5.52 7.02
N VAL A 112 -4.55 6.38 7.80
CA VAL A 112 -4.78 7.78 7.46
C VAL A 112 -3.44 8.55 7.39
N ALA A 113 -2.52 8.32 8.31
CA ALA A 113 -1.18 8.92 8.25
C ALA A 113 -0.45 8.55 6.94
N ARG A 114 -0.55 7.29 6.50
CA ARG A 114 0.01 6.84 5.21
C ARG A 114 -0.67 7.53 4.02
N TYR A 115 -1.99 7.70 4.05
CA TYR A 115 -2.73 8.41 2.99
C TYR A 115 -2.29 9.86 2.81
N LYS A 116 -1.92 10.56 3.89
CA LYS A 116 -1.47 11.95 3.84
C LYS A 116 -0.16 12.14 3.07
N HIS A 117 0.68 11.11 2.98
CA HIS A 117 2.09 11.28 2.56
C HIS A 117 2.51 10.46 1.33
N TYR A 118 1.63 9.78 0.61
CA TYR A 118 2.05 8.99 -0.57
C TYR A 118 2.30 9.85 -1.82
N ASP A 119 3.22 9.42 -2.68
CA ASP A 119 3.31 9.93 -4.07
C ASP A 119 2.64 8.98 -5.07
N LEU A 120 2.56 7.68 -4.73
CA LEU A 120 1.79 6.69 -5.49
C LEU A 120 0.95 5.81 -4.55
N LEU A 121 -0.36 5.75 -4.78
CA LEU A 121 -1.25 4.78 -4.14
C LEU A 121 -1.53 3.63 -5.11
N MET A 122 -1.11 2.42 -4.74
CA MET A 122 -1.30 1.20 -5.54
C MET A 122 -2.61 0.52 -5.17
N VAL A 123 -3.54 0.45 -6.14
CA VAL A 123 -4.82 -0.26 -6.03
C VAL A 123 -4.99 -1.19 -7.23
N ASN A 124 -4.43 -2.39 -7.14
CA ASN A 124 -4.37 -3.35 -8.27
C ASN A 124 -5.31 -4.55 -8.13
N SER A 125 -6.45 -4.38 -7.44
CA SER A 125 -7.42 -5.44 -7.16
C SER A 125 -7.96 -6.08 -8.45
N ILE A 126 -8.21 -7.39 -8.42
CA ILE A 126 -8.74 -8.18 -9.56
C ILE A 126 -10.26 -7.99 -9.65
N PHE A 127 -10.94 -7.95 -8.50
CA PHE A 127 -12.36 -7.68 -8.38
C PHE A 127 -12.57 -6.73 -7.22
N ASP A 128 -13.14 -5.56 -7.49
CA ASP A 128 -13.51 -4.62 -6.44
C ASP A 128 -14.84 -3.95 -6.79
N GLY A 129 -15.87 -4.20 -5.98
CA GLY A 129 -17.17 -3.55 -6.16
C GLY A 129 -17.14 -2.08 -5.75
N MET A 130 -16.30 -1.71 -4.77
CA MET A 130 -16.15 -0.35 -4.28
C MET A 130 -14.89 -0.24 -3.41
N ASN A 131 -13.80 0.27 -3.99
CA ASN A 131 -12.60 0.56 -3.23
C ASN A 131 -12.71 1.94 -2.57
N LEU A 132 -13.15 2.01 -1.32
CA LEU A 132 -13.26 3.28 -0.59
C LEU A 132 -11.90 3.96 -0.39
N VAL A 133 -10.81 3.19 -0.32
CA VAL A 133 -9.44 3.73 -0.21
C VAL A 133 -9.10 4.61 -1.42
N ALA A 134 -9.53 4.21 -2.62
CA ALA A 134 -9.32 4.99 -3.84
C ALA A 134 -10.07 6.35 -3.85
N LYS A 135 -11.07 6.54 -2.96
CA LYS A 135 -11.80 7.80 -2.79
C LYS A 135 -11.32 8.60 -1.59
N GLU A 136 -11.03 7.94 -0.48
CA GLU A 136 -10.69 8.57 0.79
C GLU A 136 -9.23 9.02 0.84
N ALA A 137 -8.31 8.23 0.28
CA ALA A 137 -6.89 8.53 0.36
C ALA A 137 -6.50 9.81 -0.42
N PRO A 138 -7.00 10.06 -1.66
CA PRO A 138 -6.73 11.33 -2.35
C PRO A 138 -7.29 12.55 -1.62
N ALA A 139 -8.36 12.40 -0.84
CA ALA A 139 -9.00 13.52 -0.14
C ALA A 139 -8.15 14.08 1.02
N VAL A 140 -7.20 13.28 1.54
CA VAL A 140 -6.32 13.68 2.65
C VAL A 140 -4.85 13.79 2.25
N ASN A 141 -4.51 13.48 0.99
CA ASN A 141 -3.12 13.50 0.53
C ASN A 141 -2.55 14.93 0.47
N LEU A 142 -1.31 15.10 0.93
CA LEU A 142 -0.60 16.39 1.00
C LEU A 142 0.56 16.49 0.01
N ARG A 143 0.64 15.56 -0.96
CA ARG A 143 1.80 15.34 -1.82
C ARG A 143 1.46 15.34 -3.31
N ASP A 144 0.21 15.68 -3.66
CA ASP A 144 -0.35 15.56 -5.01
C ASP A 144 -0.12 14.15 -5.60
N GLY A 145 -0.24 13.14 -4.74
CA GLY A 145 0.04 11.75 -5.07
C GLY A 145 -0.93 11.19 -6.10
N VAL A 146 -0.42 10.31 -6.97
CA VAL A 146 -1.20 9.69 -8.04
C VAL A 146 -1.77 8.34 -7.60
N LEU A 147 -2.93 8.00 -8.16
CA LEU A 147 -3.61 6.72 -7.92
C LEU A 147 -3.40 5.78 -9.12
N MET A 148 -2.84 4.60 -8.86
CA MET A 148 -2.73 3.53 -9.85
C MET A 148 -3.86 2.53 -9.64
N LEU A 149 -4.74 2.41 -10.65
CA LEU A 149 -5.86 1.47 -10.67
C LEU A 149 -5.62 0.36 -11.69
N SER A 150 -6.00 -0.87 -11.35
CA SER A 150 -6.16 -1.91 -12.39
C SER A 150 -7.38 -1.57 -13.26
N GLU A 151 -7.33 -1.91 -14.54
CA GLU A 151 -8.43 -1.69 -15.50
C GLU A 151 -9.73 -2.40 -15.09
N ASN A 152 -9.63 -3.45 -14.24
CA ASN A 152 -10.76 -4.19 -13.67
C ASN A 152 -11.33 -3.58 -12.38
N THR A 153 -10.74 -2.51 -11.86
CA THR A 153 -11.23 -1.79 -10.68
C THR A 153 -12.38 -0.86 -11.09
N GLY A 154 -13.56 -1.44 -11.37
CA GLY A 154 -14.82 -0.69 -11.39
C GLY A 154 -15.11 0.15 -12.63
N SER A 155 -14.94 -0.40 -13.84
CA SER A 155 -15.74 0.00 -15.01
C SER A 155 -17.11 -0.69 -14.99
N HIS A 156 -17.89 -0.43 -13.94
CA HIS A 156 -19.34 -0.69 -13.94
C HIS A 156 -20.08 0.37 -13.09
N ARG A 157 -20.50 1.45 -13.79
CA ARG A 157 -21.50 2.47 -13.41
C ARG A 157 -21.23 3.35 -12.18
N SER A 158 -20.67 4.54 -12.43
CA SER A 158 -21.34 5.82 -12.13
C SER A 158 -20.66 6.98 -12.86
N SER A 159 -20.75 6.97 -14.20
CA SER A 159 -20.83 8.24 -14.94
C SER A 159 -22.30 8.62 -14.95
N GLY A 160 -22.68 9.54 -14.08
CA GLY A 160 -23.98 10.18 -14.05
C GLY A 160 -23.78 11.67 -13.81
N THR A 161 -23.79 12.42 -14.92
CA THR A 161 -24.32 13.79 -15.12
C THR A 161 -24.45 14.64 -13.84
N THR A 162 -23.72 15.74 -13.65
CA THR A 162 -23.61 16.97 -14.46
C THR A 162 -22.34 17.71 -14.07
#